data_AF-A0A4Q3S186-F1
#
_entry.id   AF-A0A4Q3S186-F1
#
_cell.length_a   1.000
_cell.length_b   1.000
_cell.length_c   1.000
_cell.angle_alpha   90.00
_cell.angle_beta   90.00
_cell.angle_gamma   90.00
#
_symmetry.space_group_name_H-M   'P 1'
#
loop_
_entity.id
_entity.type
_entity.pdbx_description
1 polymer ?
#
loop_
_entity_poly.entity_id
_entity_poly.type
_entity_poly.pdbx_seq_one_letter_code
_entity_poly.pdbx_strand_id
1 'polypeptide(L)'
;MKKLVLSAVAASALFVVSASAQAPAAWTRPTAPFQVIGNIYYVGTEGLSAWLITSSKGHILIDGGMPQNAAIVEANIKSLGFKLSDVDLILNSHAHFDHAGALAQLKKDTGAVVIASAGDKWALENGKYPGSEDVAYLNFPGVKVDKTVGDGETLSVGSNTLKANLTPGHSKGCTSWTTSVKDGAKTWKVIFFCSATVAANRLAPNPQYPGIVADYQKTFVKLAGMQADVFLAPHPDQMNLAAKRAALSPGKPNPFVDPTELPSTTAKLKADFEAQLAKQQAGS
;
A
#
# COMPACT_ATOMS: atom_id res chain seq x y z
N MET A 1 -45.37 38.04 -49.28
CA MET A 1 -44.11 37.50 -48.71
C MET A 1 -43.70 38.36 -47.51
N LYS A 2 -43.75 37.81 -46.29
CA LYS A 2 -42.97 38.19 -45.11
C LYS A 2 -43.36 37.22 -43.98
N LYS A 3 -42.51 36.22 -43.73
CA LYS A 3 -42.60 35.32 -42.57
C LYS A 3 -41.95 36.04 -41.39
N LEU A 4 -42.64 36.16 -40.26
CA LEU A 4 -42.03 36.54 -38.99
C LEU A 4 -41.90 35.27 -38.15
N VAL A 5 -40.66 34.97 -37.77
CA VAL A 5 -40.23 33.78 -37.03
C VAL A 5 -40.44 34.02 -35.54
N LEU A 6 -41.16 33.12 -34.87
CA LEU A 6 -41.22 33.07 -33.40
C LEU A 6 -39.92 32.45 -32.87
N SER A 7 -39.13 33.23 -32.15
CA SER A 7 -37.95 32.73 -31.43
C SER A 7 -38.39 32.09 -30.11
N ALA A 8 -38.31 30.77 -30.02
CA ALA A 8 -38.42 30.04 -28.75
C ALA A 8 -37.05 30.03 -28.07
N VAL A 9 -36.93 30.70 -26.93
CA VAL A 9 -35.76 30.61 -26.05
C VAL A 9 -35.90 29.34 -25.21
N ALA A 10 -35.20 28.28 -25.59
CA ALA A 10 -35.06 27.09 -24.76
C ALA A 10 -33.99 27.36 -23.70
N ALA A 11 -34.40 27.47 -22.44
CA ALA A 11 -33.50 27.53 -21.30
C ALA A 11 -32.94 26.13 -21.03
N SER A 12 -31.71 25.87 -21.49
CA SER A 12 -30.98 24.65 -21.17
C SER A 12 -30.46 24.74 -19.73
N ALA A 13 -31.12 24.06 -18.80
CA ALA A 13 -30.58 23.81 -17.47
C ALA A 13 -29.39 22.86 -17.57
N LEU A 14 -28.18 23.40 -17.48
CA LEU A 14 -26.95 22.62 -17.35
C LEU A 14 -26.91 21.99 -15.96
N PHE A 15 -27.25 20.71 -15.86
CA PHE A 15 -26.88 19.90 -14.70
C PHE A 15 -25.36 19.71 -14.71
N VAL A 16 -24.65 20.49 -13.89
CA VAL A 16 -23.25 20.23 -13.57
C VAL A 16 -23.22 19.06 -12.59
N VAL A 17 -23.09 17.84 -13.10
CA VAL A 17 -22.74 16.70 -12.27
C VAL A 17 -21.25 16.81 -12.00
N SER A 18 -20.89 17.25 -10.78
CA SER A 18 -19.53 17.18 -10.28
C SER A 18 -19.12 15.70 -10.20
N ALA A 19 -18.36 15.22 -11.18
CA ALA A 19 -17.76 13.89 -11.12
C ALA A 19 -16.66 13.90 -10.05
N SER A 20 -17.02 13.66 -8.79
CA SER A 20 -16.06 13.19 -7.79
C SER A 20 -15.54 11.83 -8.28
N ALA A 21 -14.25 11.72 -8.58
CA ALA A 21 -13.64 10.46 -8.96
C ALA A 21 -13.83 9.46 -7.80
N GLN A 22 -14.78 8.53 -7.96
CA GLN A 22 -15.03 7.47 -6.99
C GLN A 22 -13.81 6.53 -6.98
N ALA A 23 -13.32 6.16 -5.79
CA ALA A 23 -12.26 5.16 -5.67
C ALA A 23 -12.65 3.85 -6.38
N PRO A 24 -11.69 3.10 -6.96
CA PRO A 24 -11.98 1.85 -7.66
C PRO A 24 -12.79 0.87 -6.78
N ALA A 25 -13.87 0.29 -7.33
CA ALA A 25 -14.75 -0.59 -6.56
C ALA A 25 -14.02 -1.81 -5.95
N ALA A 26 -12.95 -2.29 -6.60
CA ALA A 26 -12.12 -3.39 -6.12
C ALA A 26 -11.42 -3.07 -4.79
N TRP A 27 -11.14 -1.80 -4.50
CA TRP A 27 -10.47 -1.38 -3.26
C TRP A 27 -11.31 -1.70 -2.02
N THR A 28 -12.63 -1.70 -2.16
CA THR A 28 -13.55 -2.03 -1.05
C THR A 28 -14.24 -3.38 -1.22
N ARG A 29 -13.97 -4.12 -2.29
CA ARG A 29 -14.63 -5.40 -2.54
C ARG A 29 -13.94 -6.51 -1.72
N PRO A 30 -14.67 -7.26 -0.89
CA PRO A 30 -14.08 -8.38 -0.16
C PRO A 30 -13.53 -9.44 -1.10
N THR A 31 -12.47 -10.12 -0.68
CA THR A 31 -11.98 -11.36 -1.28
C THR A 31 -11.63 -12.34 -0.19
N ALA A 32 -11.76 -13.64 -0.45
CA ALA A 32 -11.42 -14.66 0.54
C ALA A 32 -9.91 -14.58 0.86
N PRO A 33 -9.50 -14.67 2.14
CA PRO A 33 -8.08 -14.68 2.50
C PRO A 33 -7.45 -16.02 2.11
N PHE A 34 -6.11 -16.06 2.08
CA PHE A 34 -5.39 -17.30 1.77
C PHE A 34 -3.94 -17.25 2.27
N GLN A 35 -3.35 -18.42 2.48
CA GLN A 35 -1.94 -18.58 2.78
C GLN A 35 -1.11 -18.37 1.51
N VAL A 36 -0.15 -17.46 1.57
CA VAL A 36 0.73 -17.11 0.43
C VAL A 36 1.94 -18.04 0.42
N ILE A 37 2.69 -18.03 1.52
CA ILE A 37 3.89 -18.86 1.71
C ILE A 37 4.24 -18.94 3.20
N GLY A 38 4.57 -20.14 3.70
CA GLY A 38 4.89 -20.35 5.11
C GLY A 38 3.84 -19.75 6.04
N ASN A 39 4.22 -18.82 6.91
CA ASN A 39 3.33 -18.15 7.87
C ASN A 39 2.79 -16.78 7.41
N ILE A 40 2.83 -16.49 6.10
CA ILE A 40 2.38 -15.22 5.53
C ILE A 40 1.03 -15.43 4.83
N TYR A 41 0.05 -14.61 5.17
CA TYR A 41 -1.32 -14.67 4.70
C TYR A 41 -1.75 -13.36 4.07
N TYR A 42 -2.51 -13.45 2.98
CA TYR A 42 -3.23 -12.33 2.41
C TYR A 42 -4.56 -12.15 3.15
N VAL A 43 -4.80 -10.95 3.69
CA VAL A 43 -6.02 -10.59 4.42
C VAL A 43 -6.66 -9.29 3.92
N GLY A 44 -6.20 -8.78 2.77
CA GLY A 44 -6.70 -7.56 2.13
C GLY A 44 -8.02 -7.72 1.37
N THR A 45 -8.28 -6.76 0.49
CA THR A 45 -9.46 -6.71 -0.40
C THR A 45 -9.12 -7.22 -1.79
N GLU A 46 -10.01 -7.12 -2.77
CA GLU A 46 -9.67 -7.46 -4.16
C GLU A 46 -8.60 -6.52 -4.75
N GLY A 47 -8.56 -5.25 -4.33
CA GLY A 47 -7.70 -4.22 -4.92
C GLY A 47 -6.67 -3.57 -3.98
N LEU A 48 -6.67 -3.91 -2.68
CA LEU A 48 -5.73 -3.39 -1.69
C LEU A 48 -5.21 -4.51 -0.80
N SER A 49 -3.89 -4.66 -0.75
CA SER A 49 -3.25 -5.70 0.04
C SER A 49 -3.21 -5.33 1.52
N ALA A 50 -3.43 -6.32 2.36
CA ALA A 50 -3.08 -6.31 3.78
C ALA A 50 -2.51 -7.69 4.11
N TRP A 51 -1.46 -7.73 4.92
CA TRP A 51 -0.64 -8.93 5.13
C TRP A 51 -0.60 -9.31 6.59
N LEU A 52 -0.96 -10.56 6.91
CA LEU A 52 -0.81 -11.10 8.26
C LEU A 52 0.37 -12.08 8.28
N ILE A 53 1.32 -11.84 9.19
CA ILE A 53 2.47 -12.72 9.44
C ILE A 53 2.31 -13.31 10.84
N THR A 54 2.15 -14.64 10.92
CA THR A 54 1.71 -15.29 12.16
C THR A 54 2.82 -16.04 12.89
N SER A 55 2.72 -16.14 14.20
CA SER A 55 3.58 -16.98 15.04
C SER A 55 2.79 -17.45 16.26
N SER A 56 3.34 -18.40 17.02
CA SER A 56 2.72 -18.87 18.26
C SER A 56 2.74 -17.86 19.41
N LYS A 57 3.51 -16.77 19.29
CA LYS A 57 3.64 -15.71 20.32
C LYS A 57 3.18 -14.34 19.81
N GLY A 58 2.24 -14.33 18.87
CA GLY A 58 1.66 -13.12 18.31
C GLY A 58 1.88 -12.95 16.81
N HIS A 59 1.23 -11.94 16.24
CA HIS A 59 1.14 -11.67 14.82
C HIS A 59 1.56 -10.24 14.49
N ILE A 60 1.97 -10.05 13.24
CA ILE A 60 2.24 -8.73 12.66
C ILE A 60 1.27 -8.53 11.50
N LEU A 61 0.56 -7.41 11.51
CA LEU A 61 -0.29 -6.96 10.40
C LEU A 61 0.44 -5.83 9.65
N ILE A 62 0.45 -5.88 8.32
CA ILE A 62 0.95 -4.80 7.47
C ILE A 62 -0.22 -4.25 6.65
N ASP A 63 -0.46 -2.94 6.78
CA ASP A 63 -1.53 -2.17 6.14
C ASP A 63 -2.96 -2.60 6.52
N GLY A 64 -3.95 -1.79 6.13
CA GLY A 64 -5.36 -2.01 6.46
C GLY A 64 -6.37 -1.67 5.37
N GLY A 65 -5.94 -1.05 4.26
CA GLY A 65 -6.85 -0.62 3.19
C GLY A 65 -7.48 0.76 3.44
N MET A 66 -8.62 0.99 2.79
CA MET A 66 -9.49 2.17 2.96
C MET A 66 -10.07 2.26 4.38
N PRO A 67 -10.57 3.43 4.83
CA PRO A 67 -11.20 3.58 6.15
C PRO A 67 -12.28 2.55 6.49
N GLN A 68 -13.08 2.16 5.51
CA GLN A 68 -14.16 1.17 5.65
C GLN A 68 -13.69 -0.29 5.59
N ASN A 69 -12.41 -0.58 5.39
CA ASN A 69 -11.91 -1.96 5.21
C ASN A 69 -11.61 -2.71 6.52
N ALA A 70 -11.60 -2.06 7.68
CA ALA A 70 -11.27 -2.70 8.96
C ALA A 70 -12.05 -4.01 9.17
N ALA A 71 -13.38 -3.97 9.00
CA ALA A 71 -14.25 -5.14 9.16
C ALA A 71 -13.92 -6.28 8.16
N ILE A 72 -13.47 -5.96 6.94
CA ILE A 72 -13.07 -6.96 5.95
C ILE A 72 -11.76 -7.63 6.38
N VAL A 73 -10.75 -6.83 6.76
CA VAL A 73 -9.45 -7.36 7.22
C VAL A 73 -9.65 -8.22 8.47
N GLU A 74 -10.45 -7.76 9.42
CA GLU A 74 -10.74 -8.52 10.63
C GLU A 74 -11.50 -9.83 10.36
N ALA A 75 -12.50 -9.80 9.48
CA ALA A 75 -13.22 -11.01 9.08
C ALA A 75 -12.29 -12.01 8.38
N ASN A 76 -11.37 -11.50 7.54
CA ASN A 76 -10.35 -12.30 6.89
C ASN A 76 -9.40 -12.96 7.91
N ILE A 77 -8.89 -12.21 8.89
CA ILE A 77 -8.05 -12.77 9.97
C ILE A 77 -8.81 -13.85 10.75
N LYS A 78 -10.06 -13.59 11.13
CA LYS A 78 -10.91 -14.53 11.89
C LYS A 78 -11.23 -15.80 11.09
N SER A 79 -11.52 -15.68 9.80
CA SER A 79 -11.85 -16.84 8.94
C SER A 79 -10.67 -17.78 8.69
N LEU A 80 -9.44 -17.28 8.82
CA LEU A 80 -8.22 -18.11 8.85
C LEU A 80 -7.99 -18.81 10.20
N GLY A 81 -8.83 -18.55 11.21
CA GLY A 81 -8.73 -19.14 12.54
C GLY A 81 -7.86 -18.35 13.53
N PHE A 82 -7.38 -17.17 13.16
CA PHE A 82 -6.59 -16.31 14.04
C PHE A 82 -7.47 -15.36 14.85
N LYS A 83 -6.96 -14.89 16.00
CA LYS A 83 -7.65 -13.92 16.85
C LYS A 83 -7.06 -12.52 16.64
N LEU A 84 -7.91 -11.50 16.67
CA LEU A 84 -7.45 -10.11 16.59
C LEU A 84 -6.58 -9.72 17.79
N SER A 85 -6.88 -10.27 18.97
CA SER A 85 -6.10 -10.05 20.20
C SER A 85 -4.66 -10.56 20.12
N ASP A 86 -4.36 -11.41 19.13
CA ASP A 86 -3.01 -11.95 18.94
C ASP A 86 -2.21 -11.11 17.93
N VAL A 87 -2.76 -10.00 17.41
CA VAL A 87 -2.03 -9.03 16.59
C VAL A 87 -1.31 -8.05 17.51
N ASP A 88 0.01 -8.19 17.64
CA ASP A 88 0.82 -7.38 18.54
C ASP A 88 1.33 -6.10 17.87
N LEU A 89 1.66 -6.19 16.59
CA LEU A 89 2.16 -5.07 15.80
C LEU A 89 1.30 -4.81 14.57
N ILE A 90 1.05 -3.54 14.33
CA ILE A 90 0.56 -3.02 13.05
C ILE A 90 1.69 -2.19 12.44
N LEU A 91 2.12 -2.58 11.24
CA LEU A 91 3.07 -1.86 10.42
C LEU A 91 2.34 -1.22 9.25
N ASN A 92 2.98 -0.22 8.65
CA ASN A 92 2.47 0.42 7.45
C ASN A 92 3.56 0.47 6.38
N SER A 93 3.16 0.23 5.13
CA SER A 93 4.01 0.46 3.97
C SER A 93 4.18 1.96 3.75
N HIS A 94 3.08 2.70 3.60
CA HIS A 94 3.06 4.15 3.44
C HIS A 94 1.73 4.79 3.87
N ALA A 95 1.81 6.07 4.24
CA ALA A 95 0.71 6.82 4.85
C ALA A 95 -0.28 7.43 3.83
N HIS A 96 -0.88 6.61 2.97
CA HIS A 96 -2.01 7.01 2.12
C HIS A 96 -3.32 6.37 2.57
N PHE A 97 -4.45 7.04 2.28
CA PHE A 97 -5.79 6.66 2.76
C PHE A 97 -6.22 5.24 2.35
N ASP A 98 -5.68 4.71 1.26
CA ASP A 98 -5.93 3.38 0.72
C ASP A 98 -5.07 2.27 1.35
N HIS A 99 -4.15 2.61 2.25
CA HIS A 99 -3.35 1.62 3.00
C HIS A 99 -3.39 1.87 4.51
N ALA A 100 -3.40 3.14 4.91
CA ALA A 100 -3.45 3.58 6.29
C ALA A 100 -4.89 3.82 6.81
N GLY A 101 -5.89 3.77 5.93
CA GLY A 101 -7.24 4.23 6.24
C GLY A 101 -7.91 3.49 7.39
N ALA A 102 -7.76 2.16 7.41
CA ALA A 102 -8.34 1.32 8.47
C ALA A 102 -7.50 1.25 9.75
N LEU A 103 -6.28 1.80 9.79
CA LEU A 103 -5.33 1.52 10.87
C LEU A 103 -5.79 2.01 12.23
N ALA A 104 -6.52 3.14 12.30
CA ALA A 104 -7.06 3.64 13.55
C ALA A 104 -8.06 2.65 14.18
N GLN A 105 -8.93 2.07 13.35
CA GLN A 105 -9.93 1.08 13.79
C GLN A 105 -9.25 -0.26 14.11
N LEU A 106 -8.35 -0.75 13.25
CA LEU A 106 -7.59 -1.98 13.49
C LEU A 106 -6.76 -1.89 14.78
N LYS A 107 -6.12 -0.76 15.05
CA LYS A 107 -5.40 -0.52 16.30
C LYS A 107 -6.32 -0.62 17.51
N LYS A 108 -7.50 -0.01 17.43
CA LYS A 108 -8.50 -0.03 18.51
C LYS A 108 -8.98 -1.45 18.81
N ASP A 109 -9.26 -2.24 17.78
CA ASP A 109 -9.89 -3.55 17.92
C ASP A 109 -8.90 -4.67 18.26
N THR A 110 -7.62 -4.49 17.92
CA THR A 110 -6.54 -5.43 18.25
C THR A 110 -5.82 -5.08 19.56
N GLY A 111 -5.69 -3.78 19.88
CA GLY A 111 -4.79 -3.29 20.92
C GLY A 111 -3.31 -3.24 20.49
N ALA A 112 -3.01 -3.49 19.22
CA ALA A 112 -1.66 -3.57 18.68
C ALA A 112 -0.88 -2.25 18.79
N VAL A 113 0.45 -2.37 18.85
CA VAL A 113 1.38 -1.25 18.73
C VAL A 113 1.56 -0.90 17.26
N VAL A 114 1.32 0.36 16.90
CA VAL A 114 1.54 0.87 15.54
C VAL A 114 2.97 1.39 15.42
N ILE A 115 3.71 0.84 14.45
CA ILE A 115 5.07 1.25 14.12
C ILE A 115 5.15 1.68 12.66
N ALA A 116 5.69 2.86 12.43
CA ALA A 116 5.92 3.42 11.10
C ALA A 116 7.22 4.22 11.08
N SER A 117 7.73 4.59 9.91
CA SER A 117 8.92 5.44 9.86
C SER A 117 8.61 6.86 10.36
N ALA A 118 9.66 7.58 10.79
CA ALA A 118 9.51 8.98 11.18
C ALA A 118 9.01 9.89 10.03
N GLY A 119 9.30 9.53 8.78
CA GLY A 119 8.89 10.32 7.60
C GLY A 119 7.38 10.36 7.38
N ASP A 120 6.68 9.29 7.78
CA ASP A 120 5.22 9.15 7.58
C ASP A 120 4.42 9.38 8.88
N LYS A 121 5.09 9.52 10.02
CA LYS A 121 4.44 9.72 11.32
C LYS A 121 3.41 10.85 11.31
N TRP A 122 3.78 12.01 10.78
CA TRP A 122 2.86 13.16 10.77
C TRP A 122 1.60 12.88 9.93
N ALA A 123 1.77 12.26 8.75
CA ALA A 123 0.66 11.92 7.86
C ALA A 123 -0.30 10.92 8.53
N LEU A 124 0.25 9.90 9.20
CA LEU A 124 -0.52 8.90 9.95
C LEU A 124 -1.27 9.51 11.12
N GLU A 125 -0.63 10.35 11.93
CA GLU A 125 -1.26 10.92 13.13
C GLU A 125 -2.33 11.96 12.79
N ASN A 126 -2.19 12.68 11.67
CA ASN A 126 -3.15 13.70 11.24
C ASN A 126 -4.18 13.18 10.22
N GLY A 127 -3.95 12.00 9.63
CA GLY A 127 -4.85 11.46 8.62
C GLY A 127 -4.85 12.26 7.32
N LYS A 128 -3.68 12.79 6.93
CA LYS A 128 -3.51 13.77 5.84
C LYS A 128 -2.48 13.33 4.82
N TYR A 129 -2.72 13.74 3.57
CA TYR A 129 -1.77 13.58 2.46
C TYR A 129 -0.81 14.80 2.44
N PRO A 130 0.48 14.64 2.74
CA PRO A 130 1.42 15.77 2.80
C PRO A 130 1.50 16.51 1.47
N GLY A 131 1.35 17.84 1.47
CA GLY A 131 1.29 18.71 0.29
C GLY A 131 -0.07 18.74 -0.42
N SER A 132 -1.08 18.02 0.09
CA SER A 132 -2.45 18.01 -0.41
C SER A 132 -3.45 17.97 0.76
N GLU A 133 -3.13 18.65 1.87
CA GLU A 133 -3.85 18.57 3.16
C GLU A 133 -5.30 19.05 3.09
N ASP A 134 -5.59 19.95 2.16
CA ASP A 134 -6.93 20.54 1.92
C ASP A 134 -7.81 19.64 1.02
N VAL A 135 -7.24 18.58 0.44
CA VAL A 135 -7.94 17.68 -0.47
C VAL A 135 -8.71 16.64 0.33
N ALA A 136 -9.96 16.97 0.68
CA ALA A 136 -10.75 16.18 1.63
C ALA A 136 -10.90 14.69 1.29
N TYR A 137 -10.94 14.31 0.00
CA TYR A 137 -11.08 12.92 -0.42
C TYR A 137 -9.84 12.06 -0.12
N LEU A 138 -8.67 12.67 0.13
CA LEU A 138 -7.43 11.99 0.51
C LEU A 138 -7.29 11.81 2.03
N ASN A 139 -8.22 12.36 2.83
CA ASN A 139 -8.16 12.24 4.28
C ASN A 139 -8.54 10.83 4.73
N PHE A 140 -8.03 10.44 5.89
CA PHE A 140 -8.39 9.20 6.57
C PHE A 140 -8.38 9.39 8.09
N PRO A 141 -8.97 8.47 8.88
CA PRO A 141 -8.87 8.53 10.34
C PRO A 141 -7.41 8.45 10.80
N GLY A 142 -6.93 9.48 11.48
CA GLY A 142 -5.58 9.52 12.02
C GLY A 142 -5.33 8.40 13.04
N VAL A 143 -4.13 7.82 13.03
CA VAL A 143 -3.70 6.77 13.95
C VAL A 143 -2.43 7.20 14.67
N LYS A 144 -2.43 7.07 16.01
CA LYS A 144 -1.23 7.35 16.81
C LYS A 144 -0.11 6.36 16.44
N VAL A 145 1.07 6.87 16.10
CA VAL A 145 2.28 6.06 15.91
C VAL A 145 2.96 5.90 17.27
N ASP A 146 2.94 4.69 17.82
CA ASP A 146 3.46 4.43 19.16
C ASP A 146 4.99 4.42 19.18
N LYS A 147 5.62 3.94 18.10
CA LYS A 147 7.07 3.94 17.91
C LYS A 147 7.43 4.25 16.47
N THR A 148 8.54 4.95 16.28
CA THR A 148 9.14 5.16 14.96
C THR A 148 10.21 4.13 14.68
N VAL A 149 10.35 3.70 13.42
CA VAL A 149 11.43 2.80 12.97
C VAL A 149 12.40 3.53 12.02
N GLY A 150 13.69 3.20 12.12
CA GLY A 150 14.75 3.68 11.24
C GLY A 150 15.07 2.73 10.08
N ASP A 151 15.89 3.19 9.13
CA ASP A 151 16.36 2.34 8.05
C ASP A 151 17.27 1.22 8.56
N GLY A 152 17.00 -0.01 8.13
CA GLY A 152 17.74 -1.20 8.52
C GLY A 152 17.41 -1.76 9.89
N GLU A 153 16.57 -1.07 10.67
CA GLU A 153 16.12 -1.54 11.98
C GLU A 153 15.23 -2.78 11.85
N THR A 154 15.27 -3.65 12.86
CA THR A 154 14.56 -4.92 12.88
C THR A 154 13.55 -4.96 14.03
N LEU A 155 12.36 -5.47 13.74
CA LEU A 155 11.26 -5.67 14.68
C LEU A 155 10.96 -7.17 14.79
N SER A 156 10.61 -7.63 16.00
CA SER A 156 10.28 -9.04 16.22
C SER A 156 9.02 -9.23 17.06
N VAL A 157 8.21 -10.22 16.65
CA VAL A 157 7.07 -10.77 17.41
C VAL A 157 7.16 -12.29 17.32
N GLY A 158 7.39 -12.95 18.45
CA GLY A 158 7.63 -14.39 18.45
C GLY A 158 8.80 -14.79 17.55
N SER A 159 8.54 -15.66 16.57
CA SER A 159 9.52 -16.07 15.56
C SER A 159 9.57 -15.16 14.33
N ASN A 160 8.68 -14.16 14.24
CA ASN A 160 8.63 -13.24 13.12
C ASN A 160 9.66 -12.14 13.33
N THR A 161 10.49 -11.90 12.31
CA THR A 161 11.51 -10.85 12.32
C THR A 161 11.43 -10.10 11.01
N LEU A 162 11.05 -8.83 11.06
CA LEU A 162 10.94 -7.97 9.89
C LEU A 162 11.96 -6.83 9.99
N LYS A 163 12.67 -6.59 8.90
CA LYS A 163 13.60 -5.46 8.75
C LYS A 163 12.91 -4.34 7.97
N ALA A 164 12.95 -3.12 8.51
CA ALA A 164 12.52 -1.91 7.82
C ALA A 164 13.55 -1.50 6.78
N ASN A 165 13.12 -1.25 5.55
CA ASN A 165 13.94 -0.65 4.51
C ASN A 165 13.24 0.62 4.05
N LEU A 166 13.74 1.78 4.48
CA LEU A 166 13.19 3.06 4.04
C LEU A 166 13.43 3.20 2.54
N THR A 167 12.35 3.36 1.80
CA THR A 167 12.28 3.51 0.34
C THR A 167 11.40 4.72 0.02
N PRO A 168 11.80 5.94 0.44
CA PRO A 168 11.00 7.16 0.30
C PRO A 168 10.79 7.56 -1.17
N GLY A 169 9.80 8.39 -1.42
CA GLY A 169 9.42 8.81 -2.77
C GLY A 169 7.91 8.89 -2.83
N HIS A 170 7.25 7.73 -2.92
CA HIS A 170 5.79 7.60 -2.97
C HIS A 170 5.10 8.28 -1.79
N SER A 171 5.62 8.06 -0.59
CA SER A 171 5.44 8.93 0.58
C SER A 171 6.83 9.27 1.14
N LYS A 172 6.91 10.26 2.03
CA LYS A 172 8.18 10.68 2.65
C LYS A 172 8.77 9.59 3.56
N GLY A 173 7.91 8.76 4.15
CA GLY A 173 8.28 7.67 5.05
C GLY A 173 8.04 6.27 4.51
N CYS A 174 7.82 6.13 3.20
CA CYS A 174 7.55 4.85 2.54
C CYS A 174 8.58 3.78 2.95
N THR A 175 8.11 2.66 3.49
CA THR A 175 8.92 1.62 4.13
C THR A 175 8.60 0.25 3.54
N SER A 176 9.57 -0.33 2.84
CA SER A 176 9.48 -1.72 2.38
C SER A 176 9.97 -2.65 3.49
N TRP A 177 9.18 -3.66 3.84
CA TRP A 177 9.50 -4.59 4.93
C TRP A 177 10.06 -5.90 4.37
N THR A 178 11.19 -6.38 4.90
CA THR A 178 11.78 -7.66 4.46
C THR A 178 11.82 -8.68 5.58
N THR A 179 11.58 -9.94 5.26
CA THR A 179 11.67 -11.07 6.20
C THR A 179 12.25 -12.31 5.50
N SER A 180 12.51 -13.36 6.27
CA SER A 180 12.77 -14.70 5.75
C SER A 180 11.68 -15.65 6.23
N VAL A 181 11.11 -16.41 5.31
CA VAL A 181 10.03 -17.36 5.59
C VAL A 181 10.49 -18.79 5.26
N LYS A 182 10.16 -19.73 6.15
CA LYS A 182 10.35 -21.16 5.86
C LYS A 182 9.11 -21.72 5.17
N ASP A 183 9.33 -22.47 4.10
CA ASP A 183 8.31 -23.25 3.41
C ASP A 183 8.87 -24.64 3.09
N GLY A 184 8.45 -25.64 3.86
CA GLY A 184 9.11 -26.94 3.94
C GLY A 184 10.57 -26.81 4.40
N ALA A 185 11.50 -27.39 3.63
CA ALA A 185 12.93 -27.34 3.93
C ALA A 185 13.64 -26.06 3.42
N LYS A 186 12.95 -25.22 2.64
CA LYS A 186 13.52 -24.03 2.03
C LYS A 186 13.24 -22.79 2.86
N THR A 187 14.16 -21.82 2.80
CA THR A 187 13.98 -20.47 3.35
C THR A 187 13.98 -19.48 2.19
N TRP A 188 13.00 -18.61 2.16
CA TRP A 188 12.79 -17.62 1.10
C TRP A 188 12.89 -16.20 1.65
N LYS A 189 13.55 -15.30 0.93
CA LYS A 189 13.56 -13.86 1.21
C LYS A 189 12.29 -13.23 0.67
N VAL A 190 11.53 -12.58 1.54
CA VAL A 190 10.27 -11.93 1.18
C VAL A 190 10.43 -10.42 1.33
N ILE A 191 9.89 -9.66 0.38
CA ILE A 191 9.69 -8.22 0.51
C ILE A 191 8.20 -7.89 0.43
N PHE A 192 7.72 -7.16 1.44
CA PHE A 192 6.49 -6.39 1.37
C PHE A 192 6.87 -4.99 0.88
N PHE A 193 6.80 -4.82 -0.43
CA PHE A 193 7.17 -3.60 -1.11
C PHE A 193 6.27 -2.45 -0.68
N CYS A 194 6.86 -1.27 -0.52
CA CYS A 194 6.09 -0.09 -0.16
C CYS A 194 5.30 0.47 -1.33
N SER A 195 6.01 1.08 -2.29
CA SER A 195 5.55 1.60 -3.58
C SER A 195 6.71 2.43 -4.16
N ALA A 196 6.76 2.57 -5.49
CA ALA A 196 7.59 3.57 -6.16
C ALA A 196 6.85 4.19 -7.36
N THR A 197 5.51 4.13 -7.35
CA THR A 197 4.69 4.85 -8.34
C THR A 197 4.68 6.34 -8.02
N VAL A 198 4.55 7.18 -9.06
CA VAL A 198 4.33 8.63 -8.86
C VAL A 198 2.92 8.90 -8.34
N ALA A 199 1.93 8.15 -8.81
CA ALA A 199 0.53 8.28 -8.39
C ALA A 199 0.05 9.76 -8.43
N ALA A 200 -0.48 10.28 -7.32
CA ALA A 200 -0.95 11.66 -7.21
C ALA A 200 0.16 12.68 -6.89
N ASN A 201 1.43 12.26 -6.78
CA ASN A 201 2.51 13.14 -6.39
C ASN A 201 2.88 14.15 -7.49
N ARG A 202 3.08 15.39 -7.07
CA ARG A 202 3.78 16.41 -7.86
C ARG A 202 5.28 16.26 -7.69
N LEU A 203 5.99 16.15 -8.80
CA LEU A 203 7.45 16.14 -8.91
C LEU A 203 7.99 17.52 -9.31
N ALA A 204 7.30 18.22 -10.22
CA ALA A 204 7.61 19.58 -10.66
C ALA A 204 6.41 20.26 -11.37
N PRO A 205 6.27 21.60 -11.34
CA PRO A 205 6.80 22.49 -10.33
C PRO A 205 6.01 22.30 -9.00
N ASN A 206 6.44 22.92 -7.90
CA ASN A 206 5.80 22.78 -6.58
C ASN A 206 5.71 21.32 -6.10
N PRO A 207 6.88 20.68 -5.84
CA PRO A 207 6.95 19.27 -5.49
C PRO A 207 6.09 18.96 -4.26
N GLN A 208 5.53 17.74 -4.23
CA GLN A 208 4.61 17.28 -3.18
C GLN A 208 5.21 17.47 -1.78
N TYR A 209 6.51 17.19 -1.65
CA TYR A 209 7.31 17.58 -0.50
C TYR A 209 8.75 17.91 -0.93
N PRO A 210 9.48 18.73 -0.15
CA PRO A 210 10.87 19.05 -0.44
C PRO A 210 11.75 17.78 -0.49
N GLY A 211 12.43 17.56 -1.61
CA GLY A 211 13.36 16.44 -1.80
C GLY A 211 12.77 15.19 -2.47
N ILE A 212 11.47 15.16 -2.81
CA ILE A 212 10.78 13.98 -3.37
C ILE A 212 11.51 13.31 -4.55
N VAL A 213 12.03 14.09 -5.51
CA VAL A 213 12.77 13.56 -6.67
C VAL A 213 14.04 12.83 -6.25
N ALA A 214 14.80 13.40 -5.31
CA ALA A 214 16.02 12.78 -4.80
C ALA A 214 15.71 11.51 -4.00
N ASP A 215 14.59 11.48 -3.29
CA ASP A 215 14.14 10.31 -2.55
C ASP A 215 13.75 9.15 -3.49
N TYR A 216 12.98 9.42 -4.55
CA TYR A 216 12.73 8.44 -5.61
C TYR A 216 14.03 7.88 -6.19
N GLN A 217 14.97 8.75 -6.56
CA GLN A 217 16.25 8.34 -7.14
C GLN A 217 17.04 7.42 -6.19
N LYS A 218 17.13 7.76 -4.90
CA LYS A 218 17.76 6.91 -3.88
C LYS A 218 17.03 5.58 -3.71
N THR A 219 15.69 5.60 -3.74
CA THR A 219 14.87 4.39 -3.66
C THR A 219 15.13 3.45 -4.83
N PHE A 220 15.23 3.94 -6.06
CA PHE A 220 15.55 3.07 -7.20
C PHE A 220 16.95 2.46 -7.10
N VAL A 221 17.95 3.22 -6.65
CA VAL A 221 19.31 2.69 -6.39
C VAL A 221 19.26 1.60 -5.33
N LYS A 222 18.53 1.82 -4.23
CA LYS A 222 18.40 0.86 -3.14
C LYS A 222 17.69 -0.42 -3.57
N LEU A 223 16.52 -0.30 -4.21
CA LEU A 223 15.74 -1.44 -4.69
C LEU A 223 16.52 -2.28 -5.71
N ALA A 224 17.29 -1.65 -6.60
CA ALA A 224 18.15 -2.35 -7.54
C ALA A 224 19.27 -3.16 -6.87
N GLY A 225 19.69 -2.79 -5.65
CA GLY A 225 20.66 -3.53 -4.84
C GLY A 225 20.05 -4.59 -3.92
N MET A 226 18.71 -4.69 -3.84
CA MET A 226 18.02 -5.65 -2.99
C MET A 226 17.74 -6.96 -3.73
N GLN A 227 17.61 -8.05 -2.96
CA GLN A 227 17.22 -9.37 -3.46
C GLN A 227 16.01 -9.87 -2.67
N ALA A 228 15.01 -10.36 -3.38
CA ALA A 228 13.86 -11.06 -2.81
C ALA A 228 13.52 -12.24 -3.71
N ASP A 229 13.15 -13.36 -3.10
CA ASP A 229 12.61 -14.52 -3.81
C ASP A 229 11.09 -14.39 -4.01
N VAL A 230 10.43 -13.64 -3.12
CA VAL A 230 8.99 -13.39 -3.12
C VAL A 230 8.74 -11.89 -3.01
N PHE A 231 8.09 -11.32 -4.03
CA PHE A 231 7.69 -9.91 -4.07
C PHE A 231 6.19 -9.76 -3.79
N LEU A 232 5.86 -9.04 -2.72
CA LEU A 232 4.48 -8.75 -2.29
C LEU A 232 4.26 -7.24 -2.33
N ALA A 233 3.20 -6.79 -3.01
CA ALA A 233 2.97 -5.38 -3.32
C ALA A 233 1.76 -4.78 -2.59
N PRO A 234 1.69 -3.44 -2.38
CA PRO A 234 0.56 -2.79 -1.72
C PRO A 234 -0.76 -2.94 -2.52
N HIS A 235 -0.67 -3.06 -3.85
CA HIS A 235 -1.82 -3.36 -4.71
C HIS A 235 -1.69 -4.74 -5.38
N PRO A 236 -2.74 -5.57 -5.38
CA PRO A 236 -2.75 -6.89 -6.01
C PRO A 236 -2.29 -6.94 -7.46
N ASP A 237 -2.66 -5.93 -8.26
CA ASP A 237 -2.31 -5.86 -9.69
C ASP A 237 -0.82 -5.69 -9.94
N GLN A 238 -0.08 -5.10 -9.00
CA GLN A 238 1.37 -4.88 -9.15
C GLN A 238 2.18 -6.18 -9.07
N MET A 239 1.57 -7.27 -8.58
CA MET A 239 2.20 -8.58 -8.44
C MET A 239 1.40 -9.70 -9.12
N ASN A 240 0.40 -9.34 -9.94
CA ASN A 240 -0.53 -10.27 -10.59
C ASN A 240 -1.15 -11.30 -9.60
N LEU A 241 -1.62 -10.81 -8.44
CA LEU A 241 -2.07 -11.65 -7.32
C LEU A 241 -3.12 -12.68 -7.75
N ALA A 242 -4.08 -12.28 -8.57
CA ALA A 242 -5.18 -13.15 -8.98
C ALA A 242 -4.67 -14.38 -9.76
N ALA A 243 -3.75 -14.20 -10.70
CA ALA A 243 -3.17 -15.29 -11.46
C ALA A 243 -2.30 -16.20 -10.57
N LYS A 244 -1.46 -15.61 -9.71
CA LYS A 244 -0.63 -16.40 -8.77
C LYS A 244 -1.48 -17.20 -7.80
N ARG A 245 -2.54 -16.60 -7.27
CA ARG A 245 -3.51 -17.28 -6.40
C ARG A 245 -4.19 -18.43 -7.13
N ALA A 246 -4.63 -18.24 -8.36
CA ALA A 246 -5.26 -19.30 -9.15
C ALA A 246 -4.29 -20.46 -9.46
N ALA A 247 -2.99 -20.17 -9.56
CA ALA A 247 -1.94 -21.17 -9.77
C ALA A 247 -1.45 -21.86 -8.48
N LEU A 248 -1.84 -21.39 -7.28
CA LEU A 248 -1.48 -22.04 -6.01
C LEU A 248 -2.10 -23.44 -5.95
N SER A 249 -1.26 -24.46 -5.80
CA SER A 249 -1.70 -25.85 -5.72
C SER A 249 -0.79 -26.66 -4.79
N PRO A 250 -1.35 -27.49 -3.89
CA PRO A 250 -0.55 -28.35 -3.00
C PRO A 250 0.43 -29.23 -3.77
N GLY A 251 1.69 -29.27 -3.31
CA GLY A 251 2.75 -30.10 -3.91
C GLY A 251 3.33 -29.57 -5.22
N LYS A 252 2.89 -28.42 -5.72
CA LYS A 252 3.50 -27.70 -6.86
C LYS A 252 4.43 -26.59 -6.36
N PRO A 253 5.39 -26.13 -7.19
CA PRO A 253 6.16 -24.93 -6.87
C PRO A 253 5.24 -23.75 -6.56
N ASN A 254 5.58 -22.99 -5.52
CA ASN A 254 4.79 -21.83 -5.11
C ASN A 254 4.92 -20.71 -6.17
N PRO A 255 3.82 -20.26 -6.82
CA PRO A 255 3.85 -19.26 -7.89
C PRO A 255 4.22 -17.85 -7.41
N PHE A 256 4.30 -17.62 -6.10
CA PHE A 256 4.81 -16.36 -5.54
C PHE A 256 6.34 -16.31 -5.47
N VAL A 257 7.02 -17.44 -5.70
CA VAL A 257 8.49 -17.49 -5.76
C VAL A 257 8.94 -17.14 -7.17
N ASP A 258 9.34 -15.88 -7.36
CA ASP A 258 9.92 -15.36 -8.59
C ASP A 258 10.97 -14.28 -8.24
N PRO A 259 12.27 -14.66 -8.18
CA PRO A 259 13.34 -13.72 -7.87
C PRO A 259 13.53 -12.60 -8.91
N THR A 260 12.86 -12.66 -10.07
CA THR A 260 12.96 -11.65 -11.12
C THR A 260 11.94 -10.52 -10.98
N GLU A 261 10.96 -10.66 -10.09
CA GLU A 261 9.83 -9.72 -9.99
C GLU A 261 10.24 -8.38 -9.37
N LEU A 262 11.04 -8.39 -8.29
CA LEU A 262 11.57 -7.15 -7.70
C LEU A 262 12.42 -6.35 -8.70
N PRO A 263 13.45 -6.91 -9.36
CA PRO A 263 14.27 -6.12 -10.29
C PRO A 263 13.48 -5.65 -11.53
N SER A 264 12.60 -6.48 -12.09
CA SER A 264 11.78 -6.08 -13.25
C SER A 264 10.79 -4.97 -12.91
N THR A 265 10.12 -5.06 -11.75
CA THR A 265 9.22 -4.03 -11.25
C THR A 265 9.97 -2.73 -10.95
N THR A 266 11.15 -2.83 -10.34
CA THR A 266 12.00 -1.66 -10.05
C THR A 266 12.41 -0.94 -11.33
N ALA A 267 12.86 -1.68 -12.35
CA ALA A 267 13.25 -1.10 -13.63
C ALA A 267 12.08 -0.40 -14.33
N LYS A 268 10.90 -1.02 -14.33
CA LYS A 268 9.67 -0.43 -14.89
C LYS A 268 9.28 0.86 -14.16
N LEU A 269 9.20 0.84 -12.83
CA LEU A 269 8.82 2.00 -12.03
C LEU A 269 9.81 3.16 -12.16
N LYS A 270 11.11 2.86 -12.31
CA LYS A 270 12.13 3.87 -12.60
C LYS A 270 11.90 4.56 -13.93
N ALA A 271 11.64 3.79 -14.99
CA ALA A 271 11.34 4.35 -16.31
C ALA A 271 10.04 5.20 -16.29
N ASP A 272 9.00 4.72 -15.61
CA ASP A 272 7.75 5.45 -15.44
C ASP A 272 7.97 6.77 -14.67
N PHE A 273 8.75 6.74 -13.59
CA PHE A 273 9.13 7.93 -12.84
C PHE A 273 9.88 8.95 -13.69
N GLU A 274 10.87 8.52 -14.47
CA GLU A 274 11.65 9.40 -15.36
C GLU A 274 10.76 10.06 -16.41
N ALA A 275 9.84 9.31 -17.00
CA ALA A 275 8.86 9.83 -17.95
C ALA A 275 7.91 10.86 -17.31
N GLN A 276 7.41 10.58 -16.09
CA GLN A 276 6.54 11.51 -15.37
C GLN A 276 7.28 12.78 -14.95
N LEU A 277 8.53 12.66 -14.48
CA LEU A 277 9.36 13.80 -14.12
C LEU A 277 9.57 14.73 -15.33
N ALA A 278 9.98 14.16 -16.48
CA ALA A 278 10.19 14.92 -17.71
C ALA A 278 8.89 15.60 -18.18
N LYS A 279 7.75 14.88 -18.15
CA LYS A 279 6.44 15.43 -18.49
C LYS A 279 6.06 16.62 -17.60
N GLN A 280 6.27 16.49 -16.30
CA GLN A 280 5.93 17.53 -15.32
C GLN A 280 6.84 18.76 -15.44
N GLN A 281 8.13 18.57 -15.72
CA GLN A 281 9.07 19.66 -15.98
C GLN A 281 8.77 20.39 -17.30
N ALA A 282 8.34 19.67 -18.34
CA ALA A 282 7.98 20.27 -19.63
C ALA A 282 6.63 21.02 -19.62
N GLY A 283 5.73 20.67 -18.68
CA GLY A 283 4.46 21.36 -18.47
C GLY A 283 4.54 22.53 -17.47
N SER A 284 5.75 22.86 -16.99
CA SER A 284 6.03 23.98 -16.08
C SER A 284 6.26 25.28 -16.81
#